data_AF-A8XX83-F1
#
_entry.id   AF-A8XX83-F1
#
_cell.length_a   1.000
_cell.length_b   1.000
_cell.length_c   1.000
_cell.angle_alpha   90.00
_cell.angle_beta   90.00
_cell.angle_gamma   90.00
#
_symmetry.space_group_name_H-M   'P 1'
#
loop_
_entity.id
_entity.type
_entity.pdbx_description
1 polymer ?
#
loop_
_entity_poly.entity_id
_entity_poly.type
_entity_poly.pdbx_seq_one_letter_code
_entity_poly.pdbx_strand_id
1 'polypeptide(L)'
;MKVRRKKSDPTKMETKFLGLINTVYTFDVMCDFQYLPLKKRIGTDGFEDLIPKLIPTDLSTALRWWDKVMPQPTPLFLPPYQFSRYLTPSSKILGRETDHTEKTRRAVRSGYGQNLRVERKALSVTVMAADDFPEKPSDEAVVEAHFRCKHEEPHRLLKELFDERPMWTRVGLLYRTKIDDSLLRSILQKYAFYIQSGPWGRLWCKFGYDPRKDSEGGLYQTIMVSFRQHGSIPERQRLKVSSDRAGTINPNGETNVPVSYMYEEGKLPRVRQMWYCVMDVQLPGAIEVLLGIMEGREARPQPSEEDIRDKGWLPPQVLDKIRDLIKEDVANTSKELEGTIQERGEEDFN
;
A
#
# COMPACT_ATOMS: atom_id res chain seq x y z
N MET A 1 9.01 50.83 19.86
CA MET A 1 9.46 52.25 19.89
C MET A 1 8.43 53.07 20.63
N LYS A 2 8.83 54.05 21.46
CA LYS A 2 7.90 54.99 22.11
C LYS A 2 8.22 56.41 21.67
N VAL A 3 7.20 57.10 21.16
CA VAL A 3 7.31 58.50 20.75
C VAL A 3 6.56 59.35 21.77
N ARG A 4 7.23 60.35 22.34
CA ARG A 4 6.61 61.35 23.20
C ARG A 4 6.76 62.73 22.54
N ARG A 5 5.65 63.45 22.39
CA ARG A 5 5.64 64.87 22.05
C ARG A 5 5.64 65.70 23.34
N LYS A 6 6.48 66.72 23.40
CA LYS A 6 6.41 67.69 24.51
C LYS A 6 5.17 68.57 24.33
N LYS A 7 4.37 68.72 25.40
CA LYS A 7 3.16 69.56 25.39
C LYS A 7 3.44 71.06 25.16
N SER A 8 4.66 71.51 25.47
CA SER A 8 5.05 72.93 25.38
C SER A 8 5.54 73.36 23.99
N ASP A 9 5.97 72.43 23.14
CA ASP A 9 6.44 72.73 21.78
C ASP A 9 6.13 71.52 20.85
N PRO A 10 5.05 71.61 20.04
CA PRO A 10 4.56 70.49 19.23
C PRO A 10 5.57 70.01 18.17
N THR A 11 6.59 70.81 17.86
CA THR A 11 7.59 70.53 16.83
C THR A 11 8.71 69.59 17.30
N LYS A 12 8.90 69.42 18.62
CA LYS A 12 9.93 68.54 19.18
C LYS A 12 9.36 67.18 19.58
N MET A 13 9.77 66.14 18.86
CA MET A 13 9.49 64.74 19.15
C MET A 13 10.71 64.05 19.74
N GLU A 14 10.52 63.36 20.86
CA GLU A 14 11.54 62.48 21.44
C GLU A 14 11.17 61.03 21.14
N THR A 15 12.08 60.33 20.48
CA THR A 15 11.92 58.93 20.10
C THR A 15 12.88 58.08 20.92
N LYS A 16 12.35 57.14 21.71
CA LYS A 16 13.16 56.20 22.48
C LYS A 16 12.97 54.77 22.01
N PHE A 17 14.08 54.09 21.73
CA PHE A 17 14.09 52.64 21.51
C PHE A 17 13.77 51.93 22.83
N LEU A 18 12.73 51.11 22.86
CA LEU A 18 12.27 50.44 24.08
C LEU A 18 12.87 49.04 24.26
N GLY A 19 13.25 48.39 23.16
CA GLY A 19 13.70 47.01 23.16
C GLY A 19 13.61 46.40 21.77
N LEU A 20 14.37 45.33 21.57
CA LEU A 20 14.35 44.50 20.36
C LEU A 20 13.34 43.37 20.58
N ILE A 21 12.54 43.07 19.56
CA ILE A 21 11.70 41.87 19.57
C ILE A 21 12.51 40.80 18.85
N ASN A 22 13.04 39.84 19.59
CA ASN A 22 13.87 38.77 19.03
C ASN A 22 13.04 37.71 18.31
N THR A 23 11.76 37.56 18.68
CA THR A 23 10.90 36.50 18.14
C THR A 23 9.48 37.03 17.94
N VAL A 24 8.97 36.87 16.73
CA VAL A 24 7.58 37.14 16.36
C VAL A 24 7.01 35.84 15.81
N TYR A 25 5.85 35.44 16.31
CA TYR A 25 5.10 34.32 15.76
C TYR A 25 4.00 34.87 14.84
N THR A 26 3.99 34.42 13.58
CA THR A 26 2.96 34.74 12.60
C THR A 26 2.21 33.46 12.23
N PHE A 27 0.90 33.59 11.96
CA PHE A 27 0.01 32.48 11.66
C PHE A 27 -0.51 32.66 10.23
N ASP A 28 0.33 32.30 9.27
CA ASP A 28 0.14 32.64 7.85
C ASP A 28 -0.61 31.53 7.08
N VAL A 29 -1.14 30.55 7.82
CA VAL A 29 -1.82 29.37 7.30
C VAL A 29 -3.32 29.45 7.54
N MET A 30 -4.11 28.77 6.71
CA MET A 30 -5.56 28.74 6.89
C MET A 30 -5.94 27.81 8.04
N CYS A 31 -7.10 28.07 8.65
CA CYS A 31 -7.71 27.12 9.56
C CYS A 31 -8.09 25.83 8.82
N ASP A 32 -7.99 24.71 9.53
CA ASP A 32 -8.44 23.41 9.02
C ASP A 32 -9.97 23.35 8.98
N PHE A 33 -10.52 22.33 8.31
CA PHE A 33 -11.95 22.09 8.33
C PHE A 33 -12.43 21.84 9.76
N GLN A 34 -13.52 22.50 10.12
CA GLN A 34 -14.18 22.32 11.41
C GLN A 34 -15.40 21.43 11.21
N TYR A 35 -15.53 20.41 12.06
CA TYR A 35 -16.69 19.54 12.08
C TYR A 35 -17.37 19.65 13.44
N LEU A 36 -18.65 19.99 13.44
CA LEU A 36 -19.46 20.03 14.65
C LEU A 36 -20.01 18.62 14.91
N PRO A 37 -19.70 18.00 16.06
CA PRO A 37 -20.13 16.63 16.37
C PRO A 37 -21.58 16.66 16.86
N LEU A 38 -22.51 16.90 15.94
CA LEU A 38 -23.92 17.04 16.21
C LEU A 38 -24.67 15.80 15.72
N LYS A 39 -25.56 15.25 16.55
CA LYS A 39 -26.47 14.17 16.17
C LYS A 39 -27.89 14.72 16.03
N LYS A 40 -28.53 14.53 14.86
CA LYS A 40 -29.95 14.90 14.69
C LYS A 40 -30.82 14.06 15.62
N ARG A 41 -31.70 14.71 16.39
CA ARG A 41 -32.65 14.03 17.27
C ARG A 41 -33.79 13.44 16.43
N ILE A 42 -34.15 12.18 16.71
CA ILE A 42 -35.23 11.49 15.99
C ILE A 42 -36.55 12.23 16.26
N GLY A 43 -37.27 12.61 15.20
CA GLY A 43 -38.60 13.22 15.30
C GLY A 43 -38.63 14.74 15.60
N THR A 44 -37.48 15.41 15.68
CA THR A 44 -37.41 16.87 15.81
C THR A 44 -36.39 17.46 14.83
N ASP A 45 -36.43 18.76 14.59
CA ASP A 45 -35.40 19.45 13.80
C ASP A 45 -34.20 19.91 14.66
N GLY A 46 -34.16 19.48 15.93
CA GLY A 46 -33.08 19.79 16.86
C GLY A 46 -31.86 18.87 16.69
N PHE A 47 -30.69 19.43 17.01
CA PHE A 47 -29.43 18.70 17.08
C PHE A 47 -28.98 18.53 18.53
N GLU A 48 -28.36 17.40 18.84
CA GLU A 48 -27.73 17.12 20.12
C GLU A 48 -26.20 17.23 19.99
N ASP A 49 -25.57 18.00 20.88
CA ASP A 49 -24.12 18.12 20.97
C ASP A 49 -23.51 16.87 21.62
N LEU A 50 -22.58 16.24 20.91
CA LEU A 50 -21.88 15.05 21.39
C LEU A 50 -20.61 15.40 22.19
N ILE A 51 -20.06 16.63 22.13
CA ILE A 51 -18.83 16.99 22.85
C ILE A 51 -18.91 16.67 24.34
N PRO A 52 -19.95 17.06 25.08
CA PRO A 52 -20.03 16.80 26.53
C PRO A 52 -20.13 15.31 26.88
N LYS A 53 -20.49 14.46 25.91
CA LYS A 53 -20.57 13.01 26.05
C LYS A 53 -19.26 12.30 25.66
N LEU A 54 -18.40 12.97 24.91
CA LEU A 54 -17.15 12.42 24.38
C LEU A 54 -15.93 12.88 25.16
N ILE A 55 -15.93 14.13 25.63
CA ILE A 55 -14.80 14.77 26.29
C ILE A 55 -15.28 15.39 27.60
N PRO A 56 -14.66 15.07 28.74
CA PRO A 56 -14.98 15.75 29.99
C PRO A 56 -14.53 17.22 29.90
N THR A 57 -15.44 18.13 30.21
CA THR A 57 -15.22 19.58 30.08
C THR A 57 -14.31 20.17 31.16
N ASP A 58 -14.19 19.48 32.29
CA ASP A 58 -13.42 19.91 33.45
C ASP A 58 -12.84 18.72 34.22
N LEU A 59 -11.86 18.99 35.08
CA LEU A 59 -11.15 17.97 35.84
C LEU A 59 -12.08 17.15 36.75
N SER A 60 -13.10 17.79 37.32
CA SER A 60 -14.05 17.10 38.21
C SER A 60 -14.90 16.07 37.46
N THR A 61 -15.36 16.41 36.24
CA THR A 61 -16.09 15.48 35.37
C THR A 61 -15.18 14.36 34.86
N ALA A 62 -13.92 14.65 34.55
CA ALA A 62 -12.94 13.65 34.12
C ALA A 62 -12.70 12.59 35.20
N LEU A 63 -12.50 13.01 36.45
CA LEU A 63 -12.34 12.09 37.60
C LEU A 63 -13.60 11.23 37.81
N ARG A 64 -14.78 11.84 37.70
CA ARG A 64 -16.06 11.12 37.77
C ARG A 64 -16.25 10.11 36.64
N TRP A 65 -15.64 10.29 35.48
CA TRP A 65 -15.67 9.31 34.40
C TRP A 65 -14.75 8.13 34.70
N TRP A 66 -13.60 8.41 35.33
CA TRP A 66 -12.62 7.39 35.74
C TRP A 66 -13.13 6.48 36.85
N ASP A 67 -13.85 7.04 37.83
CA ASP A 67 -14.35 6.31 39.01
C ASP A 67 -15.65 5.50 38.73
N LYS A 68 -16.22 5.59 37.53
CA LYS A 68 -17.46 4.88 37.19
C LYS A 68 -17.18 3.41 36.89
N VAL A 69 -17.78 2.53 37.69
CA VAL A 69 -17.72 1.06 37.54
C VAL A 69 -18.51 0.55 36.32
N MET A 70 -19.52 1.31 35.87
CA MET A 70 -20.37 0.94 34.73
C MET A 70 -20.09 1.82 33.51
N PRO A 71 -19.80 1.22 32.33
CA PRO A 71 -19.55 1.97 31.11
C PRO A 71 -20.81 2.73 30.68
N GLN A 72 -20.67 4.04 30.45
CA GLN A 72 -21.73 4.85 29.87
C GLN A 72 -21.86 4.51 28.37
N PRO A 73 -23.07 4.57 27.78
CA PRO A 73 -23.25 4.42 26.34
C PRO A 73 -22.67 5.66 25.62
N THR A 74 -21.36 5.63 25.38
CA THR A 74 -20.63 6.69 24.68
C THR A 74 -20.87 6.56 23.17
N PRO A 75 -21.31 7.62 22.48
CA PRO A 75 -21.44 7.59 21.03
C PRO A 75 -20.06 7.34 20.38
N LEU A 76 -19.99 6.42 19.40
CA LEU A 76 -18.78 6.16 18.63
C LEU A 76 -18.55 7.28 17.61
N PHE A 77 -18.13 8.44 18.10
CA PHE A 77 -17.83 9.62 17.30
C PHE A 77 -16.44 10.13 17.67
N LEU A 78 -15.45 9.87 16.81
CA LEU A 78 -14.10 10.37 16.98
C LEU A 78 -13.70 11.11 15.69
N PRO A 79 -13.68 12.46 15.67
CA PRO A 79 -13.23 13.17 14.51
C PRO A 79 -11.73 12.92 14.29
N PRO A 80 -11.24 12.92 13.04
CA PRO A 80 -9.81 12.91 12.80
C PRO A 80 -9.16 14.13 13.46
N TYR A 81 -7.94 13.97 13.98
CA TYR A 81 -7.19 15.06 14.62
C TYR A 81 -6.87 16.22 13.66
N GLN A 82 -6.86 15.93 12.35
CA GLN A 82 -6.59 16.86 11.27
C GLN A 82 -7.42 16.43 10.07
N PHE A 83 -8.23 17.35 9.54
CA PHE A 83 -9.10 17.08 8.39
C PHE A 83 -8.37 17.32 7.08
N SER A 84 -7.57 18.39 7.00
CA SER A 84 -6.76 18.71 5.83
C SER A 84 -5.31 18.35 6.07
N ARG A 85 -4.74 17.50 5.22
CA ARG A 85 -3.29 17.20 5.24
C ARG A 85 -2.42 18.41 4.95
N TYR A 86 -2.98 19.48 4.38
CA TYR A 86 -2.26 20.68 3.97
C TYR A 86 -2.99 21.93 4.46
N LEU A 87 -2.28 22.83 5.14
CA LEU A 87 -2.85 24.09 5.66
C LEU A 87 -2.78 25.25 4.65
N THR A 88 -2.24 24.98 3.46
CA THR A 88 -2.11 25.93 2.36
C THR A 88 -2.98 25.43 1.20
N PRO A 89 -3.86 26.27 0.63
CA PRO A 89 -4.68 25.88 -0.49
C PRO A 89 -3.82 25.64 -1.73
N SER A 90 -4.11 24.58 -2.49
CA SER A 90 -3.47 24.36 -3.79
C SER A 90 -4.03 25.34 -4.81
N SER A 91 -3.20 26.29 -5.25
CA SER A 91 -3.54 27.20 -6.35
C SER A 91 -3.56 26.53 -7.72
N LYS A 92 -3.13 25.26 -7.83
CA LYS A 92 -3.03 24.56 -9.13
C LYS A 92 -4.31 23.90 -9.60
N ILE A 93 -5.13 23.40 -8.68
CA ILE A 93 -6.29 22.55 -9.04
C ILE A 93 -7.54 23.41 -9.30
N LEU A 94 -7.65 24.57 -8.65
CA LEU A 94 -8.79 25.47 -8.73
C LEU A 94 -8.41 26.93 -9.01
N GLY A 95 -7.12 27.23 -9.15
CA GLY A 95 -6.68 28.57 -9.55
C GLY A 95 -6.93 28.80 -11.04
N ARG A 96 -7.29 30.03 -11.39
CA ARG A 96 -7.35 30.47 -12.78
C ARG A 96 -5.96 30.26 -13.39
N GLU A 97 -5.85 29.53 -14.49
CA GLU A 97 -4.57 29.39 -15.20
C GLU A 97 -4.12 30.79 -15.65
N THR A 98 -3.12 31.34 -14.96
CA THR A 98 -2.54 32.66 -15.27
C THR A 98 -1.41 32.57 -16.30
N ASP A 99 -1.06 31.35 -16.72
CA ASP A 99 0.04 31.11 -17.65
C ASP A 99 -0.47 31.18 -19.10
N HIS A 100 -0.27 32.33 -19.75
CA HIS A 100 -0.70 32.59 -21.13
C HIS A 100 0.28 32.09 -22.20
N THR A 101 1.25 31.25 -21.82
CA THR A 101 2.19 30.65 -22.78
C THR A 101 1.46 29.83 -23.85
N GLU A 102 2.09 29.74 -25.02
CA GLU A 102 1.50 29.09 -26.20
C GLU A 102 1.24 27.58 -26.00
N LYS A 103 2.01 26.95 -25.09
CA LYS A 103 1.78 25.57 -24.62
C LYS A 103 0.46 25.44 -23.84
N THR A 104 0.18 26.34 -22.91
CA THR A 104 -1.07 26.36 -22.13
C THR A 104 -2.27 26.67 -23.04
N ARG A 105 -2.12 27.61 -23.99
CA ARG A 105 -3.17 27.90 -24.98
C ARG A 105 -3.54 26.70 -25.86
N ARG A 106 -2.60 25.81 -26.19
CA ARG A 106 -2.90 24.55 -26.90
C ARG A 106 -3.68 23.56 -26.03
N ALA A 107 -3.40 23.50 -24.72
CA ALA A 107 -4.17 22.66 -23.79
C ALA A 107 -5.62 23.15 -23.64
N VAL A 108 -5.85 24.47 -23.64
CA VAL A 108 -7.20 25.06 -23.61
C VAL A 108 -8.02 24.76 -24.87
N ARG A 109 -7.39 24.63 -26.05
CA ARG A 109 -8.07 24.23 -27.29
C ARG A 109 -8.63 22.81 -27.24
N SER A 110 -8.18 21.98 -26.30
CA SER A 110 -8.75 20.67 -26.05
C SER A 110 -10.11 20.75 -25.34
N GLY A 111 -10.66 21.91 -25.01
CA GLY A 111 -11.98 22.03 -24.39
C GLY A 111 -12.01 21.65 -22.89
N TYR A 112 -12.79 22.40 -22.12
CA TYR A 112 -13.08 22.07 -20.73
C TYR A 112 -13.79 20.70 -20.69
N GLY A 113 -13.27 19.74 -19.92
CA GLY A 113 -13.88 18.42 -19.75
C GLY A 113 -13.54 17.37 -20.81
N GLN A 114 -12.64 17.61 -21.75
CA GLN A 114 -12.25 16.56 -22.74
C GLN A 114 -11.14 15.62 -22.22
N ASN A 115 -10.46 16.01 -21.14
CA ASN A 115 -9.73 15.07 -20.27
C ASN A 115 -10.69 14.41 -19.26
N LEU A 116 -11.93 14.13 -19.65
CA LEU A 116 -12.74 13.16 -18.93
C LEU A 116 -11.94 11.86 -18.95
N ARG A 117 -11.49 11.45 -17.75
CA ARG A 117 -10.81 10.17 -17.56
C ARG A 117 -11.69 9.12 -18.22
N VAL A 118 -11.19 8.48 -19.28
CA VAL A 118 -11.87 7.36 -19.93
C VAL A 118 -12.34 6.42 -18.82
N GLU A 119 -13.62 6.09 -18.83
CA GLU A 119 -14.22 5.20 -17.83
C GLU A 119 -13.39 3.92 -17.78
N ARG A 120 -12.86 3.62 -16.60
CA ARG A 120 -12.07 2.41 -16.39
C ARG A 120 -13.05 1.28 -16.12
N LYS A 121 -13.37 0.50 -17.15
CA LYS A 121 -14.10 -0.76 -17.00
C LYS A 121 -13.23 -1.73 -16.20
N ALA A 122 -13.58 -1.96 -14.94
CA ALA A 122 -12.94 -2.94 -14.07
C ALA A 122 -13.63 -4.29 -14.25
N LEU A 123 -13.24 -5.04 -15.28
CA LEU A 123 -13.86 -6.34 -15.62
C LEU A 123 -13.19 -7.53 -14.89
N SER A 124 -12.15 -7.27 -14.09
CA SER A 124 -11.51 -8.30 -13.26
C SER A 124 -12.40 -8.66 -12.08
N VAL A 125 -12.81 -9.92 -12.00
CA VAL A 125 -13.53 -10.44 -10.83
C VAL A 125 -12.58 -10.49 -9.65
N THR A 126 -13.05 -10.00 -8.51
CA THR A 126 -12.30 -9.96 -7.27
C THR A 126 -13.12 -10.54 -6.14
N VAL A 127 -12.53 -11.44 -5.37
CA VAL A 127 -13.22 -12.18 -4.30
C VAL A 127 -12.45 -12.11 -2.98
N MET A 128 -13.18 -12.22 -1.88
CA MET A 128 -12.62 -12.46 -0.55
C MET A 128 -12.42 -13.96 -0.33
N ALA A 129 -11.63 -14.35 0.67
CA ALA A 129 -11.36 -15.77 0.97
C ALA A 129 -12.63 -16.60 1.29
N ALA A 130 -13.63 -15.94 1.88
CA ALA A 130 -14.88 -16.58 2.28
C ALA A 130 -15.93 -16.64 1.17
N ASP A 131 -15.72 -15.93 0.07
CA ASP A 131 -16.67 -15.88 -1.03
C ASP A 131 -16.61 -17.16 -1.89
N ASP A 132 -17.63 -17.35 -2.72
CA ASP A 132 -17.64 -18.40 -3.72
C ASP A 132 -16.73 -18.04 -4.90
N PHE A 133 -15.93 -19.01 -5.34
CA PHE A 133 -14.91 -18.77 -6.37
C PHE A 133 -15.53 -18.96 -7.76
N PRO A 134 -15.36 -18.00 -8.68
CA PRO A 134 -16.00 -18.04 -9.98
C PRO A 134 -15.41 -19.15 -10.86
N GLU A 135 -16.29 -19.85 -11.58
CA GLU A 135 -15.90 -20.95 -12.46
C GLU A 135 -15.50 -20.49 -13.87
N LYS A 136 -15.98 -19.32 -14.32
CA LYS A 136 -15.75 -18.80 -15.67
C LYS A 136 -15.60 -17.27 -15.66
N PRO A 137 -14.83 -16.70 -16.61
CA PRO A 137 -14.78 -15.26 -16.83
C PRO A 137 -16.13 -14.74 -17.35
N SER A 138 -16.39 -13.43 -17.20
CA SER A 138 -17.53 -12.79 -17.86
C SER A 138 -17.28 -12.66 -19.37
N ASP A 139 -18.35 -12.73 -20.17
CA ASP A 139 -18.26 -12.60 -21.63
C ASP A 139 -17.65 -11.23 -22.04
N GLU A 140 -17.98 -10.18 -21.29
CA GLU A 140 -17.38 -8.85 -21.47
C GLU A 140 -15.87 -8.86 -21.24
N ALA A 141 -15.39 -9.58 -20.23
CA ALA A 141 -13.96 -9.68 -19.94
C ALA A 141 -13.20 -10.39 -21.08
N VAL A 142 -13.81 -11.40 -21.69
CA VAL A 142 -13.26 -12.14 -22.84
C VAL A 142 -13.16 -11.25 -24.07
N VAL A 143 -14.25 -10.56 -24.43
CA VAL A 143 -14.29 -9.65 -25.58
C VAL A 143 -13.28 -8.52 -25.42
N GLU A 144 -13.22 -7.91 -24.24
CA GLU A 144 -12.29 -6.82 -23.95
C GLU A 144 -10.82 -7.29 -23.99
N ALA A 145 -10.52 -8.50 -23.50
CA ALA A 145 -9.17 -9.05 -23.54
C ALA A 145 -8.68 -9.23 -24.99
N HIS A 146 -9.53 -9.79 -25.86
CA HIS A 146 -9.23 -9.92 -27.30
C HIS A 146 -9.16 -8.58 -28.03
N PHE A 147 -9.97 -7.60 -27.62
CA PHE A 147 -9.93 -6.26 -28.17
C PHE A 147 -8.60 -5.55 -27.84
N ARG A 148 -8.13 -5.68 -26.59
CA ARG A 148 -6.89 -5.05 -26.11
C ARG A 148 -5.63 -5.78 -26.54
N CYS A 149 -5.69 -7.09 -26.74
CA CYS A 149 -4.58 -7.90 -27.21
C CYS A 149 -5.01 -8.75 -28.41
N LYS A 150 -4.66 -8.29 -29.62
CA LYS A 150 -4.96 -9.04 -30.86
C LYS A 150 -3.95 -10.16 -31.13
N HIS A 151 -2.77 -10.08 -30.52
CA HIS A 151 -1.72 -11.09 -30.69
C HIS A 151 -2.04 -12.33 -29.85
N GLU A 152 -1.90 -13.51 -30.45
CA GLU A 152 -2.19 -14.77 -29.76
C GLU A 152 -1.10 -15.16 -28.75
N GLU A 153 0.14 -14.69 -28.92
CA GLU A 153 1.26 -15.11 -28.05
C GLU A 153 1.05 -14.79 -26.56
N PRO A 154 0.66 -13.56 -26.14
CA PRO A 154 0.34 -13.26 -24.74
C PRO A 154 -0.78 -14.14 -24.17
N HIS A 155 -1.78 -14.45 -24.99
CA HIS A 155 -2.90 -15.32 -24.63
C HIS A 155 -2.44 -16.76 -24.43
N ARG A 156 -1.58 -17.27 -25.32
CA ARG A 156 -0.97 -18.60 -25.22
C ARG A 156 -0.11 -18.73 -23.98
N LEU A 157 0.79 -17.77 -23.73
CA LEU A 157 1.69 -17.79 -22.57
C LEU A 157 0.93 -17.81 -21.24
N LEU A 158 -0.12 -16.99 -21.10
CA LEU A 158 -0.93 -17.01 -19.88
C LEU A 158 -1.67 -18.33 -19.70
N LYS A 159 -2.20 -18.89 -20.80
CA LYS A 159 -2.86 -20.19 -20.75
C LYS A 159 -1.88 -21.27 -20.30
N GLU A 160 -0.70 -21.34 -20.89
CA GLU A 160 0.37 -22.28 -20.51
C GLU A 160 0.76 -22.14 -19.04
N LEU A 161 0.93 -20.91 -18.53
CA LEU A 161 1.25 -20.69 -17.11
C LEU A 161 0.14 -21.14 -16.16
N PHE A 162 -1.13 -20.90 -16.49
CA PHE A 162 -2.26 -21.37 -15.68
C PHE A 162 -2.57 -22.86 -15.86
N ASP A 163 -2.05 -23.49 -16.90
CA ASP A 163 -2.06 -24.94 -17.09
C ASP A 163 -0.90 -25.60 -16.31
N GLU A 164 0.26 -24.94 -16.20
CA GLU A 164 1.39 -25.38 -15.36
C GLU A 164 1.04 -25.32 -13.87
N ARG A 165 0.47 -24.20 -13.40
CA ARG A 165 -0.05 -24.07 -12.04
C ARG A 165 -1.25 -23.12 -11.98
N PRO A 166 -2.28 -23.41 -11.18
CA PRO A 166 -3.53 -22.66 -11.22
C PRO A 166 -3.46 -21.29 -10.54
N MET A 167 -2.41 -21.00 -9.76
CA MET A 167 -2.31 -19.77 -8.98
C MET A 167 -0.97 -19.07 -9.17
N TRP A 168 -1.01 -17.75 -9.33
CA TRP A 168 0.18 -16.94 -9.55
C TRP A 168 0.12 -15.59 -8.83
N THR A 169 1.26 -15.13 -8.32
CA THR A 169 1.42 -13.72 -7.95
C THR A 169 1.48 -12.87 -9.22
N ARG A 170 1.03 -11.62 -9.14
CA ARG A 170 1.18 -10.67 -10.25
C ARG A 170 2.65 -10.50 -10.67
N VAL A 171 3.56 -10.47 -9.70
CA VAL A 171 5.00 -10.36 -9.94
C VAL A 171 5.52 -11.57 -10.72
N GLY A 172 5.08 -12.79 -10.38
CA GLY A 172 5.45 -14.00 -11.11
C GLY A 172 4.97 -14.00 -12.56
N LEU A 173 3.72 -13.59 -12.81
CA LEU A 173 3.19 -13.47 -14.17
C LEU A 173 4.01 -12.47 -15.01
N LEU A 174 4.31 -11.28 -14.48
CA LEU A 174 5.15 -10.30 -15.16
C LEU A 174 6.56 -10.83 -15.43
N TYR A 175 7.15 -11.50 -14.43
CA TYR A 175 8.50 -12.03 -14.53
C TYR A 175 8.62 -13.12 -15.59
N ARG A 176 7.65 -14.04 -15.69
CA ARG A 176 7.70 -15.15 -16.66
C ARG A 176 7.25 -14.75 -18.06
N THR A 177 6.19 -13.96 -18.18
CA THR A 177 5.67 -13.58 -19.50
C THR A 177 6.43 -12.45 -20.16
N LYS A 178 7.11 -11.60 -19.38
CA LYS A 178 7.74 -10.34 -19.84
C LYS A 178 6.78 -9.40 -20.57
N ILE A 179 5.48 -9.59 -20.40
CA ILE A 179 4.43 -8.72 -20.94
C ILE A 179 4.39 -7.42 -20.14
N ASP A 180 4.08 -6.31 -20.81
CA ASP A 180 3.86 -5.02 -20.14
C ASP A 180 2.76 -5.11 -19.07
N ASP A 181 2.95 -4.40 -17.96
CA ASP A 181 2.09 -4.43 -16.78
C ASP A 181 0.65 -3.98 -17.07
N SER A 182 0.46 -3.01 -17.96
CA SER A 182 -0.86 -2.53 -18.40
C SER A 182 -1.58 -3.55 -19.28
N LEU A 183 -0.84 -4.15 -20.21
CA LEU A 183 -1.37 -5.19 -21.09
C LEU A 183 -1.74 -6.43 -20.28
N LEU A 184 -0.89 -6.87 -19.35
CA LEU A 184 -1.16 -8.00 -18.48
C LEU A 184 -2.46 -7.81 -17.69
N ARG A 185 -2.71 -6.63 -17.08
CA ARG A 185 -3.99 -6.35 -16.38
C ARG A 185 -5.20 -6.59 -17.27
N SER A 186 -5.08 -6.17 -18.53
CA SER A 186 -6.17 -6.15 -19.49
C SER A 186 -6.55 -7.55 -19.97
N ILE A 187 -5.57 -8.45 -20.10
CA ILE A 187 -5.80 -9.83 -20.57
C ILE A 187 -6.06 -10.79 -19.41
N LEU A 188 -5.57 -10.51 -18.21
CA LEU A 188 -5.64 -11.41 -17.06
C LEU A 188 -7.07 -11.68 -16.58
N GLN A 189 -7.97 -10.68 -16.71
CA GLN A 189 -9.40 -10.79 -16.43
C GLN A 189 -10.12 -11.93 -17.20
N LYS A 190 -9.56 -12.41 -18.31
CA LYS A 190 -10.08 -13.55 -19.08
C LYS A 190 -9.70 -14.91 -18.47
N TYR A 191 -8.58 -15.00 -17.76
CA TYR A 191 -7.99 -16.28 -17.34
C TYR A 191 -8.12 -16.55 -15.84
N ALA A 192 -8.15 -15.49 -15.03
CA ALA A 192 -8.13 -15.60 -13.59
C ALA A 192 -8.93 -14.50 -12.90
N PHE A 193 -9.37 -14.79 -11.68
CA PHE A 193 -9.90 -13.84 -10.73
C PHE A 193 -8.85 -13.52 -9.65
N TYR A 194 -9.02 -12.42 -8.95
CA TYR A 194 -8.08 -11.97 -7.92
C TYR A 194 -8.64 -12.25 -6.53
N ILE A 195 -7.85 -12.90 -5.67
CA ILE A 195 -8.19 -13.13 -4.26
C ILE A 195 -7.63 -11.98 -3.43
N GLN A 196 -8.49 -11.22 -2.74
CA GLN A 196 -8.06 -10.05 -1.96
C GLN A 196 -7.45 -10.40 -0.60
N SER A 197 -8.01 -11.40 0.07
CA SER A 197 -7.79 -11.66 1.50
C SER A 197 -7.59 -13.16 1.76
N GLY A 198 -7.24 -13.50 3.01
CA GLY A 198 -7.06 -14.87 3.49
C GLY A 198 -5.75 -15.55 3.05
N PRO A 199 -5.67 -16.88 3.19
CA PRO A 199 -4.43 -17.66 3.02
C PRO A 199 -3.83 -17.59 1.61
N TRP A 200 -4.69 -17.41 0.60
CA TRP A 200 -4.31 -17.23 -0.81
C TRP A 200 -4.44 -15.78 -1.28
N GLY A 201 -4.51 -14.84 -0.34
CA GLY A 201 -4.66 -13.43 -0.64
C GLY A 201 -3.52 -12.91 -1.51
N ARG A 202 -3.86 -12.01 -2.44
CA ARG A 202 -2.97 -11.38 -3.43
C ARG A 202 -2.50 -12.28 -4.57
N LEU A 203 -3.16 -13.41 -4.77
CA LEU A 203 -2.95 -14.28 -5.93
C LEU A 203 -4.04 -14.10 -6.98
N TRP A 204 -3.63 -14.36 -8.22
CA TRP A 204 -4.53 -14.60 -9.33
C TRP A 204 -4.78 -16.09 -9.44
N CYS A 205 -6.05 -16.48 -9.34
CA CYS A 205 -6.50 -17.87 -9.37
C CYS A 205 -7.23 -18.14 -10.67
N LYS A 206 -6.86 -19.22 -11.36
CA LYS A 206 -7.54 -19.71 -12.56
C LYS A 206 -9.03 -19.92 -12.27
N PHE A 207 -9.88 -19.51 -13.19
CA PHE A 207 -11.32 -19.79 -13.11
C PHE A 207 -11.58 -21.30 -13.03
N GLY A 208 -12.47 -21.71 -12.12
CA GLY A 208 -12.83 -23.12 -11.90
C GLY A 208 -11.88 -23.91 -11.00
N TYR A 209 -10.81 -23.28 -10.48
CA TYR A 209 -9.96 -23.89 -9.46
C TYR A 209 -10.28 -23.33 -8.06
N ASP A 210 -10.40 -24.22 -7.08
CA ASP A 210 -10.62 -23.87 -5.67
C ASP A 210 -9.52 -24.52 -4.80
N PRO A 211 -8.53 -23.75 -4.31
CA PRO A 211 -7.44 -24.28 -3.50
C PRO A 211 -7.90 -24.78 -2.11
N ARG A 212 -9.13 -24.47 -1.70
CA ARG A 212 -9.70 -24.97 -0.42
C ARG A 212 -10.07 -26.45 -0.50
N LYS A 213 -10.31 -26.97 -1.70
CA LYS A 213 -10.70 -28.37 -1.95
C LYS A 213 -9.51 -29.27 -2.32
N ASP A 214 -8.41 -28.66 -2.75
CA ASP A 214 -7.19 -29.35 -3.17
C ASP A 214 -6.17 -29.40 -2.03
N SER A 215 -5.69 -30.59 -1.66
CA SER A 215 -4.69 -30.75 -0.61
C SER A 215 -3.38 -30.04 -0.96
N GLU A 216 -3.01 -29.96 -2.23
CA GLU A 216 -1.82 -29.23 -2.69
C GLU A 216 -2.03 -27.70 -2.69
N GLY A 217 -3.26 -27.26 -2.45
CA GLY A 217 -3.65 -25.86 -2.24
C GLY A 217 -2.76 -25.13 -1.23
N GLY A 218 -2.22 -25.84 -0.24
CA GLY A 218 -1.32 -25.29 0.78
C GLY A 218 -0.03 -24.68 0.22
N LEU A 219 0.52 -25.28 -0.84
CA LEU A 219 1.74 -24.79 -1.49
C LEU A 219 1.53 -23.43 -2.17
N TYR A 220 0.27 -23.12 -2.52
CA TYR A 220 -0.11 -21.86 -3.10
C TYR A 220 -0.45 -20.78 -2.07
N GLN A 221 -0.31 -21.03 -0.76
CA GLN A 221 -0.54 -19.98 0.23
C GLN A 221 0.47 -18.84 0.08
N THR A 222 0.09 -17.64 0.53
CA THR A 222 0.96 -16.47 0.45
C THR A 222 1.61 -16.14 1.78
N ILE A 223 2.89 -15.75 1.70
CA ILE A 223 3.64 -15.23 2.83
C ILE A 223 4.11 -13.81 2.53
N MET A 224 3.81 -12.89 3.44
CA MET A 224 4.42 -11.56 3.41
C MET A 224 5.73 -11.59 4.18
N VAL A 225 6.80 -11.12 3.54
CA VAL A 225 8.09 -10.90 4.20
C VAL A 225 8.43 -9.42 4.11
N SER A 226 8.86 -8.83 5.23
CA SER A 226 9.29 -7.44 5.31
C SER A 226 10.72 -7.34 5.79
N PHE A 227 11.50 -6.56 5.05
CA PHE A 227 12.93 -6.31 5.26
C PHE A 227 13.21 -4.85 5.61
N ARG A 228 12.23 -4.15 6.21
CA ARG A 228 12.32 -2.69 6.48
C ARG A 228 13.50 -2.28 7.35
N GLN A 229 14.01 -3.20 8.16
CA GLN A 229 15.12 -2.97 9.09
C GLN A 229 16.49 -3.21 8.45
N HIS A 230 16.56 -3.78 7.23
CA HIS A 230 17.81 -4.05 6.54
C HIS A 230 18.20 -2.86 5.65
N GLY A 231 19.26 -2.15 6.05
CA GLY A 231 19.78 -0.98 5.34
C GLY A 231 20.36 -1.29 3.96
N SER A 232 20.87 -2.51 3.77
CA SER A 232 21.43 -3.03 2.51
C SER A 232 20.38 -3.22 1.41
N ILE A 233 19.09 -3.33 1.78
CA ILE A 233 18.00 -3.48 0.81
C ILE A 233 17.49 -2.10 0.38
N PRO A 234 17.56 -1.78 -0.94
CA PRO A 234 17.14 -0.49 -1.46
C PRO A 234 15.72 -0.15 -1.04
N GLU A 235 15.53 1.03 -0.46
CA GLU A 235 14.19 1.60 -0.36
C GLU A 235 13.78 2.02 -1.78
N ARG A 236 12.69 1.46 -2.32
CA ARG A 236 12.03 2.11 -3.45
C ARG A 236 11.68 3.51 -2.97
N GLN A 237 12.43 4.52 -3.43
CA GLN A 237 12.07 5.91 -3.20
C GLN A 237 10.62 6.04 -3.60
N ARG A 238 9.77 6.30 -2.61
CA ARG A 238 8.35 6.47 -2.82
C ARG A 238 8.22 7.77 -3.60
N LEU A 239 8.28 7.68 -4.93
CA LEU A 239 8.12 8.81 -5.85
C LEU A 239 6.79 9.48 -5.51
N LYS A 240 6.85 10.49 -4.65
CA LYS A 240 5.79 11.47 -4.52
C LYS A 240 5.83 12.21 -5.85
N VAL A 241 4.73 12.11 -6.60
CA VAL A 241 4.41 12.83 -7.84
C VAL A 241 4.77 12.09 -9.15
N SER A 242 3.72 11.70 -9.88
CA SER A 242 3.62 11.35 -11.32
C SER A 242 4.61 10.31 -11.90
N SER A 243 4.07 9.18 -12.36
CA SER A 243 4.80 8.11 -13.06
C SER A 243 5.51 8.56 -14.34
N ASP A 244 5.20 9.73 -14.88
CA ASP A 244 5.65 10.14 -16.22
C ASP A 244 7.08 10.71 -16.24
N ARG A 245 7.71 10.93 -15.07
CA ARG A 245 9.09 11.44 -14.97
C ARG A 245 10.09 10.47 -14.33
N ALA A 246 9.65 9.27 -13.94
CA ALA A 246 10.54 8.28 -13.32
C ALA A 246 11.62 7.76 -14.28
N GLY A 247 11.39 7.85 -15.60
CA GLY A 247 12.34 7.38 -16.61
C GLY A 247 13.57 8.25 -16.84
N THR A 248 13.65 9.44 -16.22
CA THR A 248 14.69 10.45 -16.57
C THR A 248 15.73 10.70 -15.48
N ILE A 249 15.64 10.07 -14.30
CA ILE A 249 16.49 10.44 -13.14
C ILE A 249 17.61 9.43 -12.85
N ASN A 250 17.60 8.20 -13.40
CA ASN A 250 18.61 7.20 -13.08
C ASN A 250 19.36 6.71 -14.34
N PRO A 251 20.65 7.11 -14.54
CA PRO A 251 21.47 6.67 -15.66
C PRO A 251 21.99 5.22 -15.54
N ASN A 252 21.93 4.61 -14.35
CA ASN A 252 22.42 3.26 -14.13
C ASN A 252 21.30 2.25 -14.36
N GLY A 253 21.39 1.47 -15.44
CA GLY A 253 20.38 0.51 -15.92
C GLY A 253 20.02 -0.66 -14.98
N GLU A 254 20.45 -0.66 -13.72
CA GLU A 254 20.16 -1.72 -12.74
C GLU A 254 18.71 -1.74 -12.25
N THR A 255 17.96 -0.64 -12.40
CA THR A 255 16.54 -0.54 -12.01
C THR A 255 15.56 -1.21 -12.97
N ASN A 256 16.00 -1.60 -14.17
CA ASN A 256 15.14 -2.27 -15.17
C ASN A 256 15.12 -3.79 -15.07
N VAL A 257 15.92 -4.39 -14.18
CA VAL A 257 15.86 -5.84 -13.97
C VAL A 257 14.55 -6.19 -13.25
N PRO A 258 13.70 -7.07 -13.82
CA PRO A 258 12.46 -7.49 -13.17
C PRO A 258 12.74 -8.08 -11.79
N VAL A 259 11.95 -7.69 -10.80
CA VAL A 259 12.04 -8.28 -9.46
C VAL A 259 11.66 -9.75 -9.56
N SER A 260 12.54 -10.65 -9.14
CA SER A 260 12.24 -12.08 -9.09
C SER A 260 11.06 -12.31 -8.14
N TYR A 261 10.17 -13.21 -8.57
CA TYR A 261 9.06 -13.68 -7.76
C TYR A 261 9.47 -14.86 -6.86
N MET A 262 10.61 -15.49 -7.16
CA MET A 262 11.18 -16.57 -6.37
C MET A 262 12.15 -16.01 -5.34
N TYR A 263 12.20 -16.66 -4.19
CA TYR A 263 13.25 -16.44 -3.20
C TYR A 263 14.26 -17.58 -3.29
N GLU A 264 15.53 -17.25 -3.47
CA GLU A 264 16.64 -18.20 -3.58
C GLU A 264 17.69 -17.82 -2.54
N GLU A 265 18.38 -18.82 -2.00
CA GLU A 265 19.44 -18.65 -0.98
C GLU A 265 20.54 -17.70 -1.44
N GLY A 266 21.04 -16.87 -0.51
CA GLY A 266 22.15 -15.94 -0.78
C GLY A 266 21.80 -14.74 -1.68
N LYS A 267 20.51 -14.52 -2.01
CA LYS A 267 20.08 -13.39 -2.84
C LYS A 267 19.29 -12.36 -2.04
N LEU A 268 19.85 -11.17 -1.87
CA LEU A 268 19.13 -10.06 -1.25
C LEU A 268 17.90 -9.63 -2.07
N PRO A 269 16.71 -9.55 -1.45
CA PRO A 269 15.51 -9.00 -2.08
C PRO A 269 15.71 -7.57 -2.55
N ARG A 270 15.19 -7.23 -3.73
CA ARG A 270 15.24 -5.85 -4.28
C ARG A 270 14.15 -4.93 -3.74
N VAL A 271 13.28 -5.44 -2.87
CA VAL A 271 12.16 -4.69 -2.29
C VAL A 271 12.06 -4.97 -0.80
N ARG A 272 11.75 -3.95 -0.01
CA ARG A 272 11.62 -4.06 1.45
C ARG A 272 10.36 -4.82 1.92
N GLN A 273 9.45 -5.11 1.01
CA GLN A 273 8.25 -5.90 1.26
C GLN A 273 7.92 -6.71 0.02
N MET A 274 7.75 -8.02 0.20
CA MET A 274 7.36 -8.94 -0.87
C MET A 274 6.29 -9.91 -0.37
N TRP A 275 5.40 -10.29 -1.28
CA TRP A 275 4.46 -11.38 -1.09
C TRP A 275 4.91 -12.55 -1.96
N TYR A 276 5.37 -13.61 -1.33
CA TYR A 276 5.77 -14.84 -2.01
C TYR A 276 4.63 -15.85 -1.97
N CYS A 277 4.52 -16.65 -3.03
CA CYS A 277 3.83 -17.92 -2.95
C CYS A 277 4.73 -18.90 -2.20
N VAL A 278 4.22 -19.75 -1.31
CA VAL A 278 5.06 -20.68 -0.54
C VAL A 278 5.91 -21.57 -1.45
N MET A 279 5.34 -22.08 -2.55
CA MET A 279 6.08 -22.86 -3.55
C MET A 279 7.23 -22.09 -4.24
N ASP A 280 7.20 -20.76 -4.23
CA ASP A 280 8.21 -19.92 -4.89
C ASP A 280 9.40 -19.64 -3.95
N VAL A 281 9.39 -20.17 -2.72
CA VAL A 281 10.49 -20.08 -1.76
C VAL A 281 11.40 -21.30 -1.92
N GLN A 282 12.50 -21.10 -2.63
CA GLN A 282 13.53 -22.12 -2.91
C GLN A 282 14.68 -22.03 -1.91
N LEU A 283 14.34 -22.05 -0.62
CA LEU A 283 15.32 -22.12 0.47
C LEU A 283 15.35 -23.56 1.00
N PRO A 284 16.52 -24.22 1.10
CA PRO A 284 16.59 -25.63 1.53
C PRO A 284 15.86 -25.89 2.85
N GLY A 285 16.08 -25.06 3.87
CA GLY A 285 15.40 -25.18 5.16
C GLY A 285 13.88 -24.98 5.07
N ALA A 286 13.38 -24.14 4.14
CA ALA A 286 11.94 -23.98 3.94
C ALA A 286 11.34 -25.21 3.24
N ILE A 287 12.07 -25.79 2.27
CA ILE A 287 11.66 -27.02 1.57
C ILE A 287 11.59 -28.19 2.55
N GLU A 288 12.59 -28.36 3.43
CA GLU A 288 12.58 -29.39 4.47
C GLU A 288 11.39 -29.24 5.43
N VAL A 289 11.08 -28.01 5.84
CA VAL A 289 9.89 -27.73 6.66
C VAL A 289 8.61 -28.13 5.94
N LEU A 290 8.49 -27.85 4.64
CA LEU A 290 7.32 -28.24 3.86
C LEU A 290 7.23 -29.76 3.70
N LEU A 291 8.33 -30.44 3.38
CA LEU A 291 8.37 -31.90 3.27
C LEU A 291 7.98 -32.59 4.57
N GLY A 292 8.53 -32.16 5.71
CA GLY A 292 8.16 -32.71 7.02
C GLY A 292 6.69 -32.48 7.36
N ILE A 293 6.08 -31.39 6.89
CA ILE A 293 4.64 -31.15 7.06
C ILE A 293 3.81 -32.09 6.17
N MET A 294 4.23 -32.32 4.92
CA MET A 294 3.58 -33.20 3.96
C MET A 294 3.66 -34.67 4.39
N GLU A 295 4.82 -35.13 4.87
CA GLU A 295 5.00 -36.49 5.40
C GLU A 295 4.21 -36.70 6.70
N GLY A 296 4.21 -35.72 7.61
CA GLY A 296 3.43 -35.76 8.85
C GLY A 296 1.94 -35.42 8.68
N ARG A 297 1.43 -35.36 7.44
CA ARG A 297 0.04 -34.97 7.15
C ARG A 297 -0.94 -36.11 7.39
N GLU A 298 -0.53 -37.36 7.14
CA GLU A 298 -1.34 -38.56 7.40
C GLU A 298 -1.57 -38.79 8.91
N ALA A 299 -0.62 -38.35 9.75
CA ALA A 299 -0.69 -38.51 11.20
C ALA A 299 -1.49 -37.39 11.91
N ARG A 300 -1.84 -36.30 11.20
CA ARG A 300 -2.58 -35.17 11.77
C ARG A 300 -4.07 -35.25 11.44
N PRO A 301 -4.96 -34.82 12.36
CA PRO A 301 -6.37 -34.69 12.04
C PRO A 301 -6.54 -33.70 10.89
N GLN A 302 -7.34 -34.07 9.90
CA GLN A 302 -7.61 -33.21 8.76
C GLN A 302 -8.28 -31.91 9.26
N PRO A 303 -7.80 -30.74 8.82
CA PRO A 303 -8.41 -29.47 9.21
C PRO A 303 -9.86 -29.41 8.72
N SER A 304 -10.72 -28.76 9.50
CA SER A 304 -12.10 -28.52 9.10
C SER A 304 -12.15 -27.60 7.87
N GLU A 305 -13.25 -27.63 7.10
CA GLU A 305 -13.43 -26.71 5.96
C GLU A 305 -13.35 -25.23 6.39
N GLU A 306 -13.78 -24.91 7.61
CA GLU A 306 -13.71 -23.57 8.17
C GLU A 306 -12.27 -23.16 8.51
N ASP A 307 -11.47 -24.09 9.07
CA ASP A 307 -10.05 -23.86 9.31
C ASP A 307 -9.26 -23.67 8.01
N ILE A 308 -9.56 -24.45 6.96
CA ILE A 308 -8.94 -24.30 5.64
C ILE A 308 -9.29 -22.93 5.05
N ARG A 309 -10.52 -22.46 5.25
CA ARG A 309 -10.96 -21.14 4.75
C ARG A 309 -10.23 -19.98 5.44
N ASP A 310 -10.02 -20.07 6.75
CA ASP A 310 -9.40 -19.00 7.55
C ASP A 310 -7.86 -19.04 7.50
N LYS A 311 -7.27 -20.22 7.68
CA LYS A 311 -5.82 -20.42 7.87
C LYS A 311 -5.14 -21.09 6.67
N GLY A 312 -5.90 -21.78 5.83
CA GLY A 312 -5.36 -22.60 4.74
C GLY A 312 -4.96 -23.99 5.21
N TRP A 313 -4.29 -24.73 4.33
CA TRP A 313 -3.78 -26.06 4.63
C TRP A 313 -2.48 -26.05 5.45
N LEU A 314 -1.67 -25.01 5.28
CA LEU A 314 -0.45 -24.77 6.04
C LEU A 314 -0.78 -23.88 7.25
N PRO A 315 -0.56 -24.37 8.48
CA PRO A 315 -0.78 -23.57 9.68
C PRO A 315 0.07 -22.30 9.71
N PRO A 316 -0.40 -21.22 10.35
CA PRO A 316 0.35 -19.96 10.46
C PRO A 316 1.76 -20.14 11.02
N GLN A 317 1.95 -21.07 11.96
CA GLN A 317 3.25 -21.34 12.59
C GLN A 317 4.29 -21.86 11.58
N VAL A 318 3.85 -22.60 10.57
CA VAL A 318 4.72 -23.08 9.48
C VAL A 318 5.14 -21.91 8.59
N LEU A 319 4.18 -21.04 8.25
CA LEU A 319 4.45 -19.84 7.46
C LEU A 319 5.38 -18.86 8.21
N ASP A 320 5.24 -18.77 9.52
CA ASP A 320 6.11 -17.97 10.39
C ASP A 320 7.53 -18.53 10.40
N LYS A 321 7.70 -19.86 10.54
CA LYS A 321 9.00 -20.52 10.45
C LYS A 321 9.69 -20.28 9.10
N ILE A 322 8.95 -20.40 7.99
CA ILE A 322 9.48 -20.11 6.65
C ILE A 322 9.90 -18.64 6.55
N ARG A 323 9.11 -17.71 7.10
CA ARG A 323 9.43 -16.28 7.11
C ARG A 323 10.72 -15.99 7.89
N ASP A 324 10.92 -16.66 9.01
CA ASP A 324 12.09 -16.46 9.85
C ASP A 324 13.35 -17.02 9.19
N LEU A 325 13.26 -18.18 8.52
CA LEU A 325 14.34 -18.73 7.70
C LEU A 325 14.76 -17.77 6.57
N ILE A 326 13.78 -17.16 5.86
CA ILE A 326 14.07 -16.15 4.84
C ILE A 326 14.79 -14.94 5.46
N LYS A 327 14.35 -14.46 6.62
CA LYS A 327 14.97 -13.30 7.27
C LYS A 327 16.38 -13.61 7.77
N GLU A 328 16.60 -14.80 8.27
CA GLU A 328 17.91 -15.28 8.72
C GLU A 328 18.90 -15.34 7.56
N ASP A 329 18.48 -15.93 6.43
CA ASP A 329 19.28 -15.96 5.20
C ASP A 329 19.62 -14.55 4.70
N VAL A 330 18.65 -13.63 4.67
CA VAL A 330 18.89 -12.21 4.34
C VAL A 330 19.88 -11.56 5.32
N ALA A 331 19.77 -11.84 6.62
CA ALA A 331 20.65 -11.27 7.63
C ALA A 331 22.09 -11.79 7.49
N ASN A 332 22.27 -13.07 7.19
CA ASN A 332 23.57 -13.68 6.96
C ASN A 332 24.19 -13.14 5.66
N THR A 333 23.44 -13.14 4.57
CA THR A 333 23.87 -12.59 3.28
C THR A 333 24.27 -11.12 3.39
N SER A 334 23.53 -10.31 4.15
CA SER A 334 23.86 -8.89 4.35
C SER A 334 25.17 -8.70 5.10
N LYS A 335 25.44 -9.55 6.12
CA LYS A 335 26.70 -9.50 6.88
C LYS A 335 27.90 -9.92 6.03
N GLU A 336 27.74 -10.96 5.21
CA GLU A 336 28.80 -11.43 4.30
C GLU A 336 29.17 -10.36 3.27
N LEU A 337 28.17 -9.66 2.71
CA LEU A 337 28.39 -8.54 1.80
C LEU A 337 29.10 -7.37 2.47
N GLU A 338 28.73 -7.03 3.71
CA GLU A 338 29.42 -5.99 4.50
C GLU A 338 30.88 -6.36 4.78
N GLY A 339 31.15 -7.62 5.15
CA GLY A 339 32.51 -8.12 5.37
C GLY A 339 33.38 -8.09 4.12
N THR A 340 32.83 -8.51 2.97
CA THR A 340 33.55 -8.50 1.68
C THR A 340 33.90 -7.06 1.24
N ILE A 341 33.01 -6.10 1.48
CA ILE A 341 33.27 -4.67 1.17
C ILE A 341 34.39 -4.13 2.06
N GLN A 342 34.43 -4.53 3.33
CA GLN A 342 35.46 -4.08 4.27
C GLN A 342 36.85 -4.64 3.90
N GLU A 343 36.94 -5.93 3.58
CA GLU A 343 38.21 -6.56 3.17
C GLU A 343 38.77 -5.94 1.87
N ARG A 344 37.91 -5.69 0.88
CA ARG A 344 38.32 -5.06 -0.38
C ARG A 344 38.75 -3.59 -0.19
N GLY A 345 38.12 -2.89 0.75
CA GLY A 345 38.51 -1.54 1.12
C GLY A 345 39.83 -1.48 1.89
N GLU A 346 40.27 -2.57 2.54
CA GLU A 346 41.58 -2.65 3.18
C GLU A 346 42.68 -3.02 2.17
N GLU A 347 42.37 -3.83 1.15
CA GLU A 347 43.30 -4.16 0.05
C GLU A 347 43.58 -2.97 -0.88
N ASP A 348 42.61 -2.09 -1.14
CA ASP A 348 42.80 -0.91 -2.00
C ASP A 348 43.62 0.23 -1.33
N PHE A 349 43.94 0.09 -0.04
CA PHE A 349 44.74 1.07 0.75
C PHE A 349 46.13 0.57 1.15
N ASN A 350 46.49 -0.67 0.81
CA ASN A 350 47.85 -1.23 0.92
C ASN A 350 48.52 -1.33 -0.45
#